data_AF-A0A496X0I6-F1
#
_entry.id   AF-A0A496X0I6-F1
#
_cell.length_a   1.000
_cell.length_b   1.000
_cell.length_c   1.000
_cell.angle_alpha   90.00
_cell.angle_beta   90.00
_cell.angle_gamma   90.00
#
_symmetry.space_group_name_H-M   'P 1'
#
loop_
_entity.id
_entity.type
_entity.pdbx_description
1 polymer ?
#
loop_
_entity_poly.entity_id
_entity_poly.type
_entity_poly.pdbx_seq_one_letter_code
_entity_poly.pdbx_strand_id
1 'polypeptide(L)'
;MKDAGYGRIVMTTSSAGLFGNFGQGNYAAAKMGVFGLMNALKHEGRKFNININTLAPMALTRMTEDIMSDKIKPLVKPEFVTPIVAWFCAEENTISGDVVEAGAGYYAKVQIVEGAGVVLGGGEIPTPELIQENYDKISDMSEAAPFDSANDIMRHVFRTLRPR
;
A
#
# COMPACT_ATOMS: atom_id res chain seq x y z
N MET A 1 0.01 -0.07 -24.70
CA MET A 1 0.55 0.96 -23.79
C MET A 1 2.04 1.21 -24.03
N LYS A 2 2.94 0.22 -23.85
CA LYS A 2 4.39 0.41 -24.08
C LYS A 2 4.72 0.99 -25.47
N ASP A 3 4.24 0.34 -26.54
CA ASP A 3 4.47 0.79 -27.92
C ASP A 3 3.82 2.16 -28.23
N ALA A 4 2.80 2.52 -27.46
CA ALA A 4 2.12 3.81 -27.58
C ALA A 4 2.77 4.92 -26.72
N GLY A 5 3.76 4.60 -25.89
CA GLY A 5 4.44 5.57 -25.03
C GLY A 5 3.54 6.22 -23.96
N TYR A 6 2.41 5.60 -23.61
CA TYR A 6 1.46 6.12 -22.64
C TYR A 6 0.58 5.01 -22.03
N GLY A 7 0.23 5.16 -20.74
CA GLY A 7 -0.79 4.35 -20.09
C GLY A 7 -1.19 4.85 -18.70
N ARG A 8 -2.42 4.52 -18.30
CA ARG A 8 -2.92 4.67 -16.93
C ARG A 8 -3.62 3.38 -16.54
N ILE A 9 -3.26 2.82 -15.40
CA ILE A 9 -3.80 1.56 -14.89
C ILE A 9 -4.29 1.79 -13.47
N VAL A 10 -5.54 1.41 -13.22
CA VAL A 10 -6.11 1.35 -11.87
C VAL A 10 -6.33 -0.10 -11.51
N MET A 11 -5.73 -0.52 -10.40
CA MET A 11 -5.95 -1.84 -9.82
C MET A 11 -6.90 -1.74 -8.61
N THR A 12 -7.58 -2.83 -8.29
CA THR A 12 -8.55 -2.85 -7.18
C THR A 12 -8.12 -3.85 -6.10
N THR A 13 -7.59 -3.31 -5.00
CA THR A 13 -7.41 -4.03 -3.73
C THR A 13 -8.68 -3.93 -2.88
N SER A 14 -8.58 -4.16 -1.57
CA SER A 14 -9.67 -3.96 -0.60
C SER A 14 -9.08 -3.75 0.80
N SER A 15 -9.87 -3.17 1.71
CA SER A 15 -9.47 -3.06 3.13
C SER A 15 -9.25 -4.44 3.76
N ALA A 16 -10.01 -5.46 3.36
CA ALA A 16 -9.78 -6.85 3.76
C ALA A 16 -8.46 -7.43 3.24
N GLY A 17 -7.96 -6.96 2.09
CA GLY A 17 -6.60 -7.22 1.64
C GLY A 17 -5.60 -6.51 2.53
N LEU A 18 -5.72 -5.19 2.64
CA LEU A 18 -4.75 -4.33 3.31
C LEU A 18 -4.58 -4.63 4.80
N PHE A 19 -5.67 -4.95 5.49
CA PHE A 19 -5.71 -5.07 6.96
C PHE A 19 -6.20 -6.44 7.44
N GLY A 20 -6.56 -7.34 6.52
CA GLY A 20 -7.17 -8.62 6.83
C GLY A 20 -8.67 -8.52 7.11
N ASN A 21 -9.36 -9.65 6.98
CA ASN A 21 -10.73 -9.83 7.47
C ASN A 21 -10.97 -11.31 7.80
N PHE A 22 -11.72 -11.58 8.87
CA PHE A 22 -12.01 -12.95 9.31
C PHE A 22 -12.73 -13.75 8.21
N GLY A 23 -12.32 -15.01 8.00
CA GLY A 23 -12.92 -15.89 6.99
C GLY A 23 -12.57 -15.55 5.54
N GLN A 24 -11.71 -14.56 5.28
CA GLN A 24 -11.38 -14.09 3.93
C GLN A 24 -9.90 -14.29 3.54
N GLY A 25 -9.22 -15.33 4.06
CA GLY A 25 -7.79 -15.54 3.80
C GLY A 25 -7.40 -15.59 2.31
N ASN A 26 -8.21 -16.28 1.49
CA ASN A 26 -8.01 -16.34 0.03
C ASN A 26 -8.22 -14.98 -0.65
N TYR A 27 -9.26 -14.25 -0.28
CA TYR A 27 -9.57 -12.93 -0.82
C TYR A 27 -8.52 -11.90 -0.39
N ALA A 28 -8.11 -11.91 0.87
CA ALA A 28 -7.08 -11.04 1.41
C ALA A 28 -5.73 -11.27 0.70
N ALA A 29 -5.33 -12.53 0.55
CA ALA A 29 -4.11 -12.90 -0.17
C ALA A 29 -4.14 -12.41 -1.63
N ALA A 30 -5.25 -12.64 -2.35
CA ALA A 30 -5.38 -12.18 -3.72
C ALA A 30 -5.32 -10.64 -3.84
N LYS A 31 -5.99 -9.92 -2.93
CA LYS A 31 -6.04 -8.45 -2.96
C LYS A 31 -4.71 -7.81 -2.53
N MET A 32 -3.97 -8.42 -1.60
CA MET A 32 -2.58 -8.00 -1.33
C MET A 32 -1.62 -8.35 -2.46
N GLY A 33 -1.85 -9.45 -3.17
CA GLY A 33 -1.09 -9.77 -4.39
C GLY A 33 -1.20 -8.67 -5.45
N VAL A 34 -2.37 -8.03 -5.57
CA VAL A 34 -2.57 -6.87 -6.45
C VAL A 34 -1.73 -5.66 -6.00
N PHE A 35 -1.65 -5.38 -4.70
CA PHE A 35 -0.75 -4.34 -4.18
C PHE A 35 0.72 -4.67 -4.53
N GLY A 36 1.16 -5.90 -4.26
CA GLY A 36 2.51 -6.35 -4.62
C GLY A 36 2.81 -6.20 -6.12
N LEU A 37 1.86 -6.57 -6.98
CA LEU A 37 1.98 -6.40 -8.43
C LEU A 37 2.11 -4.92 -8.84
N MET A 38 1.30 -4.03 -8.26
CA MET A 38 1.42 -2.60 -8.51
C MET A 38 2.80 -2.06 -8.11
N ASN A 39 3.33 -2.46 -6.94
CA ASN A 39 4.65 -2.03 -6.48
C ASN A 39 5.78 -2.40 -7.45
N ALA A 40 5.67 -3.54 -8.15
CA ALA A 40 6.61 -3.89 -9.21
C ALA A 40 6.37 -3.05 -10.47
N LEU A 41 5.13 -3.05 -10.98
CA LEU A 41 4.83 -2.46 -12.27
C LEU A 41 4.97 -0.92 -12.30
N LYS A 42 4.80 -0.22 -11.17
CA LYS A 42 5.02 1.25 -11.09
C LYS A 42 6.44 1.64 -11.51
N HIS A 43 7.42 0.77 -11.26
CA HIS A 43 8.81 0.99 -11.67
C HIS A 43 9.03 0.59 -13.13
N GLU A 44 8.46 -0.53 -13.57
CA GLU A 44 8.59 -1.01 -14.96
C GLU A 44 7.91 -0.08 -15.99
N GLY A 45 6.79 0.53 -15.60
CA GLY A 45 5.98 1.42 -16.43
C GLY A 45 6.54 2.84 -16.56
N ARG A 46 7.34 3.30 -15.58
CA ARG A 46 7.79 4.69 -15.47
C ARG A 46 8.46 5.21 -16.75
N LYS A 47 9.35 4.42 -17.36
CA LYS A 47 10.08 4.81 -18.59
C LYS A 47 9.20 4.90 -19.85
N PHE A 48 7.97 4.41 -19.78
CA PHE A 48 7.01 4.40 -20.88
C PHE A 48 5.82 5.32 -20.64
N ASN A 49 5.89 6.23 -19.65
CA ASN A 49 4.76 7.06 -19.21
C ASN A 49 3.50 6.22 -18.90
N ILE A 50 3.72 5.08 -18.24
CA ILE A 50 2.66 4.20 -17.75
C ILE A 50 2.59 4.36 -16.23
N ASN A 51 1.52 4.99 -15.75
CA ASN A 51 1.26 5.15 -14.33
C ASN A 51 0.27 4.09 -13.85
N ILE A 52 0.53 3.57 -12.66
CA ILE A 52 -0.22 2.46 -12.08
C ILE A 52 -0.52 2.82 -10.63
N ASN A 53 -1.79 2.89 -10.30
CA ASN A 53 -2.27 3.17 -8.95
C ASN A 53 -3.28 2.10 -8.53
N THR A 54 -3.48 1.95 -7.22
CA THR A 54 -4.38 0.95 -6.65
C THR A 54 -5.45 1.64 -5.81
N LEU A 55 -6.63 1.06 -5.80
CA LEU A 55 -7.79 1.55 -5.09
C LEU A 55 -8.34 0.46 -4.16
N ALA A 56 -8.65 0.81 -2.91
CA ALA A 56 -9.45 0.03 -1.97
C ALA A 56 -10.84 0.67 -1.86
N PRO A 57 -11.84 0.21 -2.63
CA PRO A 57 -13.15 0.84 -2.66
C PRO A 57 -14.04 0.38 -1.49
N MET A 58 -14.82 1.32 -0.96
CA MET A 58 -15.95 1.11 -0.07
C MET A 58 -17.23 1.53 -0.80
N ALA A 59 -17.93 0.55 -1.38
CA ALA A 59 -19.14 0.80 -2.14
C ALA A 59 -20.22 -0.27 -1.90
N LEU A 60 -21.48 0.13 -1.99
CA LEU A 60 -22.63 -0.76 -2.02
C LEU A 60 -22.70 -1.42 -3.41
N THR A 61 -22.58 -2.73 -3.40
CA THR A 61 -22.69 -3.60 -4.58
C THR A 61 -23.38 -4.89 -4.15
N ARG A 62 -23.71 -5.76 -5.11
CA ARG A 62 -24.18 -7.12 -4.80
C ARG A 62 -23.24 -7.90 -3.87
N MET A 63 -21.93 -7.59 -3.86
CA MET A 63 -20.94 -8.26 -3.01
C MET A 63 -20.97 -7.76 -1.56
N THR A 64 -21.45 -6.54 -1.33
CA THR A 64 -21.38 -5.86 -0.04
C THR A 64 -22.75 -5.63 0.60
N GLU A 65 -23.83 -6.01 -0.11
CA GLU A 65 -25.22 -5.79 0.29
C GLU A 65 -25.56 -6.45 1.63
N ASP A 66 -25.14 -7.70 1.83
CA ASP A 66 -25.46 -8.49 3.03
C ASP A 66 -24.61 -8.12 4.25
N ILE A 67 -23.47 -7.45 4.04
CA ILE A 67 -22.54 -7.09 5.13
C ILE A 67 -22.68 -5.62 5.58
N MET A 68 -23.35 -4.79 4.79
CA MET A 68 -23.57 -3.38 5.11
C MET A 68 -24.93 -3.18 5.78
N SER A 69 -24.95 -2.42 6.88
CA SER A 69 -26.22 -2.03 7.50
C SER A 69 -27.02 -1.06 6.64
N ASP A 70 -28.34 -1.05 6.77
CA ASP A 70 -29.23 -0.14 6.04
C ASP A 70 -28.95 1.35 6.31
N LYS A 71 -28.30 1.68 7.44
CA LYS A 71 -27.84 3.04 7.74
C LYS A 71 -26.64 3.47 6.87
N ILE A 72 -25.78 2.52 6.50
CA ILE A 72 -24.56 2.78 5.72
C ILE A 72 -24.81 2.71 4.22
N LYS A 73 -25.68 1.79 3.76
CA LYS A 73 -26.01 1.59 2.34
C LYS A 73 -26.22 2.89 1.54
N PRO A 74 -26.98 3.91 2.01
CA PRO A 74 -27.20 5.14 1.26
C PRO A 74 -25.95 6.03 1.12
N LEU A 75 -24.95 5.85 1.99
CA LEU A 75 -23.76 6.68 2.08
C LEU A 75 -22.62 6.19 1.19
N VAL A 76 -22.60 4.90 0.85
CA VAL A 76 -21.48 4.26 0.14
C VAL A 76 -21.84 3.93 -1.31
N LYS A 77 -22.49 4.84 -2.01
CA LYS A 77 -22.79 4.64 -3.43
C LYS A 77 -21.49 4.51 -4.27
N PRO A 78 -21.43 3.65 -5.30
CA PRO A 78 -20.24 3.51 -6.16
C PRO A 78 -19.74 4.83 -6.77
N GLU A 79 -20.62 5.80 -6.97
CA GLU A 79 -20.32 7.12 -7.50
C GLU A 79 -19.38 7.94 -6.60
N PHE A 80 -19.27 7.60 -5.31
CA PHE A 80 -18.25 8.18 -4.43
C PHE A 80 -16.83 7.68 -4.72
N VAL A 81 -16.69 6.62 -5.53
CA VAL A 81 -15.41 6.04 -5.91
C VAL A 81 -15.00 6.47 -7.33
N THR A 82 -15.97 6.73 -8.21
CA THR A 82 -15.73 7.12 -9.61
C THR A 82 -14.74 8.28 -9.79
N PRO A 83 -14.78 9.39 -9.00
CA PRO A 83 -13.89 10.52 -9.21
C PRO A 83 -12.41 10.17 -9.04
N ILE A 84 -12.03 9.37 -8.05
CA ILE A 84 -10.63 9.00 -7.83
C ILE A 84 -10.13 8.05 -8.92
N VAL A 85 -10.99 7.18 -9.46
CA VAL A 85 -10.66 6.34 -10.62
C VAL A 85 -10.42 7.20 -11.86
N ALA A 86 -11.30 8.18 -12.11
CA ALA A 86 -11.13 9.12 -13.22
C ALA A 86 -9.84 9.93 -13.08
N TRP A 87 -9.52 10.41 -11.87
CA TRP A 87 -8.26 11.10 -11.59
C TRP A 87 -7.03 10.22 -11.84
N PHE A 88 -7.04 8.96 -11.39
CA PHE A 88 -5.96 8.02 -11.69
C PHE A 88 -5.77 7.72 -13.17
N CYS A 89 -6.82 7.88 -13.97
CA CYS A 89 -6.78 7.71 -15.42
C CYS A 89 -6.57 9.00 -16.22
N ALA A 90 -6.50 10.16 -15.56
CA ALA A 90 -6.31 11.44 -16.23
C ALA A 90 -4.89 11.56 -16.81
N GLU A 91 -4.76 12.28 -17.92
CA GLU A 91 -3.47 12.50 -18.58
C GLU A 91 -2.55 13.34 -17.71
N GLU A 92 -3.12 14.35 -17.05
CA GLU A 92 -2.45 15.28 -16.15
C GLU A 92 -1.95 14.61 -14.86
N ASN A 93 -2.46 13.43 -14.53
CA ASN A 93 -2.03 12.72 -13.35
C ASN A 93 -0.69 12.01 -13.59
N THR A 94 0.36 12.55 -12.99
CA THR A 94 1.72 11.99 -13.03
C THR A 94 2.02 11.03 -11.87
N ILE A 95 1.07 10.81 -10.96
CA ILE A 95 1.24 9.94 -9.80
C ILE A 95 1.22 8.48 -10.26
N SER A 96 2.20 7.70 -9.78
CA SER A 96 2.23 6.24 -9.91
C SER A 96 2.70 5.64 -8.60
N GLY A 97 2.07 4.56 -8.19
CA GLY A 97 2.44 3.83 -6.98
C GLY A 97 1.52 4.04 -5.79
N ASP A 98 0.51 4.89 -5.91
CA ASP A 98 -0.37 5.20 -4.79
C ASP A 98 -1.42 4.11 -4.58
N VAL A 99 -1.73 3.84 -3.32
CA VAL A 99 -2.89 3.06 -2.90
C VAL A 99 -3.84 4.01 -2.18
N VAL A 100 -5.10 4.08 -2.60
CA VAL A 100 -6.10 4.96 -1.94
C VAL A 100 -7.31 4.14 -1.50
N GLU A 101 -7.73 4.32 -0.25
CA GLU A 101 -9.03 3.89 0.24
C GLU A 101 -10.07 4.97 -0.07
N ALA A 102 -11.21 4.58 -0.64
CA ALA A 102 -12.20 5.54 -1.13
C ALA A 102 -13.64 5.05 -0.98
N GLY A 103 -14.53 5.94 -0.52
CA GLY A 103 -15.97 5.72 -0.48
C GLY A 103 -16.66 6.71 0.44
N ALA A 104 -17.96 6.96 0.24
CA ALA A 104 -18.74 7.94 1.02
C ALA A 104 -18.11 9.35 1.14
N GLY A 105 -17.31 9.77 0.16
CA GLY A 105 -16.58 11.04 0.19
C GLY A 105 -15.29 11.03 1.03
N TYR A 106 -14.95 9.90 1.66
CA TYR A 106 -13.65 9.68 2.28
C TYR A 106 -12.64 9.21 1.23
N TYR A 107 -11.43 9.77 1.28
CA TYR A 107 -10.29 9.37 0.47
C TYR A 107 -9.03 9.43 1.32
N ALA A 108 -8.29 8.33 1.44
CA ALA A 108 -7.05 8.29 2.19
C ALA A 108 -6.00 7.45 1.49
N LYS A 109 -4.77 7.96 1.42
CA LYS A 109 -3.63 7.20 0.93
C LYS A 109 -3.24 6.15 1.97
N VAL A 110 -3.02 4.93 1.51
CA VAL A 110 -2.46 3.81 2.29
C VAL A 110 -1.04 3.55 1.82
N GLN A 111 -0.11 3.35 2.76
CA GLN A 111 1.30 3.19 2.45
C GLN A 111 2.00 2.27 3.46
N ILE A 112 2.97 1.50 2.98
CA ILE A 112 3.88 0.73 3.83
C ILE A 112 4.95 1.68 4.38
N VAL A 113 5.18 1.61 5.68
CA VAL A 113 6.22 2.35 6.40
C VAL A 113 7.01 1.38 7.28
N GLU A 114 8.28 1.71 7.53
CA GLU A 114 9.16 0.97 8.44
C GLU A 114 9.60 1.90 9.57
N GLY A 115 9.66 1.41 10.80
CA GLY A 115 10.24 2.13 11.94
C GLY A 115 11.72 2.46 11.71
N ALA A 116 12.33 3.26 12.60
CA ALA A 116 13.75 3.63 12.47
C ALA A 116 14.71 2.43 12.55
N GLY A 117 14.27 1.34 13.19
CA GLY A 117 15.06 0.15 13.41
C GLY A 117 16.17 0.34 14.45
N VAL A 118 16.83 -0.75 14.79
CA VAL A 118 17.96 -0.74 15.73
C VAL A 118 19.00 -1.75 15.29
N VAL A 119 20.28 -1.37 15.38
CA VAL A 119 21.42 -2.27 15.12
C VAL A 119 21.84 -2.89 16.45
N LEU A 120 21.85 -4.22 16.51
CA LEU A 120 22.18 -5.01 17.70
C LEU A 120 23.42 -5.88 17.44
N GLY A 121 24.04 -6.37 18.51
CA GLY A 121 25.14 -7.33 18.43
C GLY A 121 26.52 -6.73 18.10
N GLY A 122 26.61 -5.44 17.76
CA GLY A 122 27.91 -4.76 17.59
C GLY A 122 28.80 -5.36 16.50
N GLY A 123 28.22 -6.01 15.49
CA GLY A 123 28.94 -6.75 14.44
C GLY A 123 28.90 -8.27 14.59
N GLU A 124 28.47 -8.78 15.75
CA GLU A 124 28.20 -10.19 16.00
C GLU A 124 26.72 -10.55 15.81
N ILE A 125 26.43 -11.85 15.72
CA ILE A 125 25.05 -12.35 15.61
C ILE A 125 24.34 -12.14 16.96
N PRO A 126 23.23 -11.38 17.02
CA PRO A 126 22.49 -11.19 18.27
C PRO A 126 21.80 -12.48 18.70
N THR A 127 21.73 -12.72 20.02
CA THR A 127 20.94 -13.82 20.58
C THR A 127 19.44 -13.45 20.60
N PRO A 128 18.52 -14.44 20.68
CA PRO A 128 17.09 -14.18 20.85
C PRO A 128 16.78 -13.33 22.10
N GLU A 129 17.52 -13.52 23.19
CA GLU A 129 17.37 -12.75 24.43
C GLU A 129 17.70 -11.28 24.22
N LEU A 130 18.79 -10.98 23.49
CA LEU A 130 19.15 -9.60 23.16
C LEU A 130 18.07 -8.92 22.28
N ILE A 131 17.45 -9.68 21.37
CA ILE A 131 16.31 -9.20 20.56
C ILE A 131 15.12 -8.89 21.47
N GLN A 132 14.78 -9.80 22.39
CA GLN A 132 13.68 -9.62 23.33
C GLN A 132 13.89 -8.39 24.22
N GLU A 133 15.09 -8.22 24.80
CA GLU A 133 15.45 -7.09 25.65
C GLU A 133 15.37 -5.74 24.93
N ASN A 134 15.49 -5.74 23.59
CA ASN A 134 15.44 -4.52 22.77
C ASN A 134 14.19 -4.45 21.88
N TYR A 135 13.19 -5.31 22.10
CA TYR A 135 12.04 -5.40 21.21
C TYR A 135 11.22 -4.10 21.16
N ASP A 136 11.15 -3.37 22.28
CA ASP A 136 10.50 -2.05 22.31
C ASP A 136 11.10 -1.09 21.28
N LYS A 137 12.43 -1.10 21.11
CA LYS A 137 13.14 -0.29 20.11
C LYS A 137 12.90 -0.79 18.68
N ILE A 138 12.80 -2.11 18.49
CA ILE A 138 12.50 -2.73 17.20
C ILE A 138 11.08 -2.35 16.74
N SER A 139 10.13 -2.33 17.68
CA SER A 139 8.72 -2.05 17.42
C SER A 139 8.35 -0.56 17.48
N ASP A 140 9.33 0.34 17.69
CA ASP A 140 9.08 1.77 17.76
C ASP A 140 8.76 2.34 16.36
N MET A 141 7.55 2.88 16.24
CA MET A 141 7.01 3.48 15.01
C MET A 141 6.98 5.02 15.06
N SER A 142 7.55 5.64 16.10
CA SER A 142 7.56 7.10 16.28
C SER A 142 8.28 7.85 15.15
N GLU A 143 9.30 7.23 14.56
CA GLU A 143 10.05 7.73 13.41
C GLU A 143 9.79 6.91 12.13
N ALA A 144 8.62 6.25 12.04
CA ALA A 144 8.32 5.41 10.89
C ALA A 144 8.26 6.23 9.59
N ALA A 145 8.89 5.69 8.54
CA ALA A 145 9.04 6.36 7.27
C ALA A 145 8.70 5.45 6.08
N PRO A 146 8.19 6.02 4.98
CA PRO A 146 7.99 5.30 3.74
C PRO A 146 9.26 5.15 2.90
N PHE A 147 9.27 4.13 2.02
CA PHE A 147 10.31 3.92 1.01
C PHE A 147 9.68 3.69 -0.37
N ASP A 148 10.26 4.26 -1.44
CA ASP A 148 9.70 4.11 -2.80
C ASP A 148 10.01 2.73 -3.39
N SER A 149 11.20 2.19 -3.12
CA SER A 149 11.66 0.92 -3.67
C SER A 149 12.43 0.07 -2.65
N ALA A 150 12.56 -1.22 -2.96
CA ALA A 150 13.41 -2.14 -2.19
C ALA A 150 14.87 -1.65 -2.10
N ASN A 151 15.38 -0.96 -3.12
CA ASN A 151 16.73 -0.41 -3.08
C ASN A 151 16.87 0.77 -2.11
N ASP A 152 15.81 1.56 -1.93
CA ASP A 152 15.85 2.71 -1.04
C ASP A 152 15.89 2.29 0.42
N ILE A 153 15.13 1.26 0.80
CA ILE A 153 15.22 0.69 2.14
C ILE A 153 16.58 0.04 2.39
N MET A 154 17.12 -0.72 1.43
CA MET A 154 18.46 -1.32 1.58
C MET A 154 19.55 -0.26 1.80
N ARG A 155 19.48 0.88 1.08
CA ARG A 155 20.39 2.01 1.31
C ARG A 155 20.23 2.64 2.68
N HIS A 156 18.99 2.77 3.16
CA HIS A 156 18.70 3.26 4.50
C HIS A 156 19.36 2.37 5.55
N VAL A 157 19.13 1.05 5.48
CA VAL A 157 19.72 0.06 6.38
C VAL A 157 21.25 0.12 6.34
N PHE A 158 21.88 0.11 5.16
CA PHE A 158 23.34 0.19 5.06
C PHE A 158 23.93 1.48 5.64
N ARG A 159 23.20 2.60 5.58
CA ARG A 159 23.62 3.85 6.23
C ARG A 159 23.57 3.72 7.74
N THR A 160 22.55 3.06 8.29
CA THR A 160 22.39 2.82 9.73
C THR A 160 23.45 1.86 10.27
N LEU A 161 23.96 0.94 9.44
CA LEU A 161 25.04 0.00 9.79
C LEU A 161 26.44 0.64 9.81
N ARG A 162 26.64 1.83 9.22
CA ARG A 162 27.95 2.48 9.21
C ARG A 162 28.28 3.00 10.62
N PRO A 163 29.49 2.76 11.15
CA PRO A 163 29.93 3.42 12.36
C PRO A 163 29.90 4.94 12.14
N ARG A 164 29.35 5.69 13.10
CA ARG A 164 29.50 7.14 13.16
C ARG A 164 30.93 7.50 13.54
#